data_AF-A0A519JU88-F1
#
_entry.id   AF-A0A519JU88-F1
#
_cell.length_a   1.000
_cell.length_b   1.000
_cell.length_c   1.000
_cell.angle_alpha   90.00
_cell.angle_beta   90.00
_cell.angle_gamma   90.00
#
_symmetry.space_group_name_H-M   'P 1'
#
loop_
_entity.id
_entity.type
_entity.pdbx_description
1 polymer ?
#
loop_
_entity_poly.entity_id
_entity_poly.type
_entity_poly.pdbx_seq_one_letter_code
_entity_poly.pdbx_strand_id
1 'polypeptide(L)'
;MRILDHLPADWPEAVLAGRVQTGDGPSPVLVRGGRLIDVSLTAPTMADLLARPDAASVEGVDLGAIADMDFRTAWSGGEIELLSPVDLQCIKASGVTFAVSAMERVIEERARGDIAAAEGIRADLGRRIGGDLAAVKPGSEQAQALKTALIADGMWSQYLEVAIGPDAEIFTKAPVLASVGWGAEVGVHPNSAWNNPEPEVVLVCDPDGRTV
;
A
#
# COMPACT_ATOMS: atom_id res chain seq x y z
N MET A 1 -2.46 -23.39 -2.62
CA MET A 1 -2.22 -22.08 -3.28
C MET A 1 -0.72 -21.86 -3.19
N ARG A 2 -0.02 -21.60 -4.30
CA ARG A 2 1.45 -21.46 -4.28
C ARG A 2 1.82 -19.98 -4.30
N ILE A 3 2.96 -19.62 -3.72
CA ILE A 3 3.43 -18.23 -3.74
C ILE A 3 3.59 -17.71 -5.18
N LEU A 4 4.00 -18.57 -6.12
CA LEU A 4 4.21 -18.21 -7.52
C LEU A 4 2.94 -17.69 -8.20
N ASP A 5 1.76 -18.09 -7.72
CA ASP A 5 0.47 -17.65 -8.25
C ASP A 5 0.15 -16.18 -7.83
N HIS A 6 0.98 -15.59 -6.94
CA HIS A 6 0.84 -14.23 -6.42
C HIS A 6 2.04 -13.32 -6.72
N LEU A 7 3.05 -13.83 -7.43
CA LEU A 7 4.16 -13.02 -7.91
C LEU A 7 3.77 -12.31 -9.23
N PRO A 8 4.51 -11.25 -9.64
CA PRO A 8 4.37 -10.68 -10.98
C PRO A 8 4.47 -11.75 -12.08
N ALA A 9 3.76 -11.53 -13.20
CA ALA A 9 3.72 -12.51 -14.28
C ALA A 9 5.11 -12.81 -14.90
N ASP A 10 6.03 -11.85 -14.79
CA ASP A 10 7.42 -11.89 -15.22
C ASP A 10 8.40 -12.29 -14.11
N TRP A 11 7.92 -12.85 -12.98
CA TRP A 11 8.79 -13.25 -11.86
C TRP A 11 10.02 -14.11 -12.23
N PRO A 12 10.02 -14.96 -13.28
CA PRO A 12 11.23 -15.71 -13.64
C PRO A 12 12.39 -14.81 -14.12
N GLU A 13 12.06 -13.64 -14.67
CA GLU A 13 12.99 -12.66 -15.23
C GLU A 13 13.19 -11.45 -14.30
N ALA A 14 12.22 -11.17 -13.43
CA ALA A 14 12.27 -10.09 -12.46
C ALA A 14 13.32 -10.34 -11.36
N VAL A 15 13.73 -9.23 -10.71
CA VAL A 15 14.42 -9.28 -9.42
C VAL A 15 13.42 -8.91 -8.34
N LEU A 16 13.13 -9.84 -7.43
CA LEU A 16 12.21 -9.63 -6.32
C LEU A 16 12.99 -9.70 -5.01
N ALA A 17 12.60 -8.92 -4.00
CA ALA A 17 13.22 -8.95 -2.69
C ALA A 17 12.21 -9.35 -1.62
N GLY A 18 12.65 -10.11 -0.63
CA GLY A 18 11.79 -10.59 0.45
C GLY A 18 12.59 -11.09 1.64
N ARG A 19 11.92 -11.75 2.58
CA ARG A 19 12.55 -12.36 3.76
C ARG A 19 11.99 -13.74 4.00
N VAL A 20 12.86 -14.67 4.41
CA VAL A 20 12.47 -16.00 4.86
C VAL A 20 13.00 -16.27 6.27
N GLN A 21 12.32 -17.14 7.01
CA GLN A 21 12.86 -17.67 8.25
C GLN A 21 13.82 -18.82 7.94
N THR A 22 15.07 -18.71 8.41
CA THR A 22 16.08 -19.78 8.34
C THR A 22 16.33 -20.37 9.73
N GLY A 23 17.20 -21.38 9.82
CA GLY A 23 17.67 -21.91 11.09
C GLY A 23 18.43 -20.90 11.94
N ASP A 24 19.10 -19.93 11.30
CA ASP A 24 19.88 -18.89 11.99
C ASP A 24 19.06 -17.62 12.28
N GLY A 25 17.82 -17.53 11.76
CA GLY A 25 16.93 -16.40 11.97
C GLY A 25 16.28 -15.88 10.67
N PRO A 26 15.57 -14.75 10.77
CA PRO A 26 15.07 -14.03 9.60
C PRO A 26 16.22 -13.62 8.67
N SER A 27 16.11 -13.96 7.39
CA SER A 27 17.13 -13.67 6.39
C SER A 27 16.52 -12.93 5.19
N PRO A 28 17.10 -11.80 4.75
CA PRO A 28 16.74 -11.16 3.49
C PRO A 28 17.19 -12.01 2.30
N VAL A 29 16.31 -12.09 1.30
CA VAL A 29 16.48 -12.91 0.11
C VAL A 29 16.15 -12.12 -1.15
N LEU A 30 16.82 -12.47 -2.24
CA LEU A 30 16.47 -12.06 -3.59
C LEU A 30 15.94 -13.26 -4.38
N VAL A 31 14.94 -13.03 -5.22
CA VAL A 31 14.60 -13.91 -6.34
C VAL A 31 15.26 -13.32 -7.57
N ARG A 32 16.16 -14.06 -8.21
CA ARG A 32 16.85 -13.64 -9.44
C ARG A 32 17.04 -14.83 -10.36
N GLY A 33 16.51 -14.76 -11.58
CA GLY A 33 16.55 -15.90 -12.52
C GLY A 33 15.84 -17.14 -11.98
N GLY A 34 14.75 -16.94 -11.22
CA GLY A 34 13.99 -18.00 -10.55
C GLY A 34 14.72 -18.72 -9.41
N ARG A 35 15.87 -18.21 -8.96
CA ARG A 35 16.63 -18.73 -7.81
C ARG A 35 16.36 -17.86 -6.59
N LEU A 36 16.14 -18.49 -5.43
CA LEU A 36 16.08 -17.79 -4.15
C LEU A 36 17.50 -17.70 -3.57
N ILE A 37 17.98 -16.49 -3.33
CA ILE A 37 19.36 -16.21 -2.94
C ILE A 37 19.33 -15.51 -1.58
N ASP A 38 19.94 -16.11 -0.57
CA ASP A 38 20.16 -15.50 0.74
C ASP A 38 21.29 -14.48 0.65
N VAL A 39 20.97 -13.21 0.93
CA VAL A 39 21.91 -12.09 0.85
C VAL A 39 22.33 -11.54 2.21
N SER A 40 21.98 -12.24 3.30
CA SER A 40 22.19 -11.81 4.69
C SER A 40 23.65 -11.52 5.04
N LEU A 41 24.60 -12.22 4.42
CA LEU A 41 26.04 -11.99 4.61
C LEU A 41 26.49 -10.60 4.14
N THR A 42 25.80 -10.04 3.14
CA THR A 42 26.11 -8.71 2.59
C THR A 42 25.21 -7.63 3.21
N ALA A 43 23.94 -7.95 3.43
CA ALA A 43 22.94 -7.07 3.98
C ALA A 43 22.08 -7.85 4.99
N PRO A 44 22.32 -7.75 6.30
CA PRO A 44 21.63 -8.56 7.31
C PRO A 44 20.12 -8.29 7.44
N THR A 45 19.66 -7.14 6.93
CA THR A 45 18.25 -6.71 6.95
C THR A 45 17.81 -6.22 5.58
N MET A 46 16.50 -6.19 5.34
CA MET A 46 15.91 -5.54 4.16
C MET A 46 16.15 -4.04 4.16
N ALA A 47 16.13 -3.39 5.32
CA ALA A 47 16.53 -2.00 5.44
C ALA A 47 17.97 -1.77 4.96
N ASP A 48 18.92 -2.63 5.36
CA ASP A 48 20.30 -2.57 4.88
C ASP A 48 20.39 -2.88 3.38
N LEU A 49 19.67 -3.90 2.89
CA LEU A 49 19.68 -4.30 1.49
C LEU A 49 19.20 -3.18 0.58
N LEU A 50 18.06 -2.59 0.91
CA LEU A 50 17.40 -1.57 0.09
C LEU A 50 18.07 -0.19 0.19
N ALA A 51 18.91 0.04 1.19
CA ALA A 51 19.76 1.23 1.25
C ALA A 51 20.95 1.17 0.28
N ARG A 52 21.20 0.02 -0.36
CA ARG A 52 22.33 -0.16 -1.25
C ARG A 52 22.01 0.24 -2.70
N PRO A 53 22.94 0.91 -3.39
CA PRO A 53 22.78 1.21 -4.83
C PRO A 53 22.84 -0.04 -5.71
N ASP A 54 23.45 -1.13 -5.23
CA ASP A 54 23.63 -2.39 -5.95
C ASP A 54 22.69 -3.51 -5.47
N ALA A 55 21.61 -3.16 -4.74
CA ALA A 55 20.71 -4.10 -4.07
C ALA A 55 20.27 -5.29 -4.94
N ALA A 56 19.88 -5.04 -6.20
CA ALA A 56 19.40 -6.07 -7.13
C ALA A 56 20.49 -7.08 -7.57
N SER A 57 21.77 -6.68 -7.48
CA SER A 57 22.93 -7.46 -7.91
C SER A 57 23.74 -8.03 -6.75
N VAL A 58 23.28 -7.88 -5.51
CA VAL A 58 23.96 -8.45 -4.35
C VAL A 58 24.08 -9.97 -4.53
N GLU A 59 25.28 -10.49 -4.30
CA GLU A 59 25.58 -11.92 -4.33
C GLU A 59 25.28 -12.55 -2.96
N GLY A 60 25.00 -13.84 -2.98
CA GLY A 60 24.53 -14.56 -1.81
C GLY A 60 24.57 -16.07 -1.96
N VAL A 61 24.01 -16.78 -0.98
CA VAL A 61 23.92 -18.23 -1.00
C VAL A 61 22.66 -18.65 -1.75
N ASP A 62 22.84 -19.42 -2.82
CA ASP A 62 21.72 -19.98 -3.59
C ASP A 62 21.01 -21.08 -2.79
N LEU A 63 19.76 -20.83 -2.41
CA LEU A 63 18.91 -21.73 -1.64
C LEU A 63 18.12 -22.72 -2.52
N GLY A 64 18.14 -22.55 -3.84
CA GLY A 64 17.41 -23.41 -4.77
C GLY A 64 16.48 -22.64 -5.71
N ALA A 65 15.78 -23.40 -6.55
CA ALA A 65 14.76 -22.85 -7.44
C ALA A 65 13.48 -22.57 -6.64
N ILE A 66 12.95 -21.35 -6.73
CA ILE A 66 11.72 -20.98 -6.02
C ILE A 66 10.50 -21.80 -6.50
N ALA A 67 10.57 -22.34 -7.73
CA ALA A 67 9.55 -23.20 -8.30
C ALA A 67 9.37 -24.53 -7.54
N ASP A 68 10.44 -25.01 -6.88
CA ASP A 68 10.48 -26.29 -6.18
C ASP A 68 10.27 -26.13 -4.66
N MET A 69 10.11 -24.89 -4.18
CA MET A 69 10.03 -24.56 -2.76
C MET A 69 8.61 -24.70 -2.21
N ASP A 70 8.51 -25.32 -1.03
CA ASP A 70 7.26 -25.47 -0.29
C ASP A 70 7.14 -24.41 0.81
N PHE A 71 6.44 -23.31 0.48
CA PHE A 71 6.22 -22.20 1.40
C PHE A 71 5.03 -22.47 2.35
N ARG A 72 5.31 -22.36 3.65
CA ARG A 72 4.34 -22.48 4.74
C ARG A 72 3.31 -21.36 4.71
N THR A 73 2.08 -21.70 5.06
CA THR A 73 1.03 -20.73 5.41
C THR A 73 0.43 -21.08 6.78
N ALA A 74 -0.46 -20.25 7.30
CA ALA A 74 -1.14 -20.53 8.57
C ALA A 74 -2.16 -21.69 8.44
N TRP A 75 -2.68 -21.91 7.23
CA TRP A 75 -3.68 -22.94 6.94
C TRP A 75 -3.12 -24.14 6.17
N SER A 76 -1.84 -24.12 5.80
CA SER A 76 -1.14 -25.25 5.17
C SER A 76 0.25 -25.41 5.76
N GLY A 77 0.73 -26.64 5.89
CA GLY A 77 2.13 -26.91 6.22
C GLY A 77 3.10 -26.32 5.19
N GLY A 78 4.39 -26.55 5.42
CA GLY A 78 5.47 -26.14 4.53
C GLY A 78 6.79 -26.04 5.26
N GLU A 79 7.88 -26.08 4.50
CA GLU A 79 9.23 -26.08 5.04
C GLU A 79 9.77 -24.66 5.21
N ILE A 80 9.43 -23.76 4.29
CA ILE A 80 9.96 -22.40 4.24
C ILE A 80 8.89 -21.41 4.71
N GLU A 81 9.18 -20.65 5.76
CA GLU A 81 8.29 -19.59 6.21
C GLU A 81 8.69 -18.26 5.57
N LEU A 82 7.79 -17.69 4.76
CA LEU A 82 7.97 -16.37 4.20
C LEU A 82 7.58 -15.32 5.25
N LEU A 83 8.49 -14.38 5.49
CA LEU A 83 8.28 -13.29 6.43
C LEU A 83 7.79 -12.04 5.69
N SER A 84 7.37 -11.02 6.45
CA SER A 84 7.15 -9.71 5.85
C SER A 84 8.43 -9.21 5.17
N PRO A 85 8.35 -8.71 3.92
CA PRO A 85 9.50 -8.15 3.21
C PRO A 85 9.97 -6.83 3.85
N VAL A 86 9.19 -6.26 4.77
CA VAL A 86 9.54 -5.08 5.54
C VAL A 86 10.00 -5.52 6.94
N ASP A 87 11.20 -5.09 7.36
CA ASP A 87 11.69 -5.27 8.72
C ASP A 87 11.73 -3.95 9.50
N LEU A 88 12.85 -3.22 9.40
CA LEU A 88 13.18 -2.06 10.22
C LEU A 88 12.72 -0.76 9.58
N GLN A 89 12.13 -0.80 8.39
CA GLN A 89 11.56 0.36 7.74
C GLN A 89 10.28 0.83 8.46
N CYS A 90 10.11 2.15 8.55
CA CYS A 90 8.86 2.73 9.02
C CYS A 90 7.74 2.48 7.99
N ILE A 91 6.59 1.96 8.42
CA ILE A 91 5.43 1.80 7.55
C ILE A 91 4.53 3.03 7.69
N LYS A 92 4.52 3.85 6.65
CA LYS A 92 3.63 5.01 6.52
C LYS A 92 2.54 4.70 5.50
N ALA A 93 1.37 5.29 5.69
CA ALA A 93 0.27 5.23 4.75
C ALA A 93 -0.27 6.63 4.48
N SER A 94 -0.85 6.80 3.30
CA SER A 94 -1.56 8.01 2.92
C SER A 94 -3.01 7.67 2.64
N GLY A 95 -3.90 8.24 3.44
CA GLY A 95 -5.34 8.05 3.25
C GLY A 95 -5.91 9.08 2.26
N VAL A 96 -7.15 8.83 1.83
CA VAL A 96 -7.94 9.76 1.01
C VAL A 96 -7.21 10.19 -0.29
N THR A 97 -6.47 9.25 -0.90
CA THR A 97 -5.69 9.49 -2.14
C THR A 97 -6.55 9.58 -3.40
N PHE A 98 -7.86 9.29 -3.29
CA PHE A 98 -8.84 9.39 -4.38
C PHE A 98 -9.87 10.49 -4.07
N ALA A 99 -9.54 11.73 -4.43
CA ALA A 99 -10.40 12.89 -4.20
C ALA A 99 -11.83 12.71 -4.78
N VAL A 100 -11.92 12.10 -5.96
CA VAL A 100 -13.20 11.81 -6.64
C VAL A 100 -14.07 10.88 -5.79
N SER A 101 -13.50 9.81 -5.24
CA SER A 101 -14.24 8.87 -4.39
C SER A 101 -14.73 9.52 -3.10
N ALA A 102 -13.93 10.41 -2.50
CA ALA A 102 -14.35 11.17 -1.32
C ALA A 102 -15.52 12.12 -1.63
N MET A 103 -15.47 12.82 -2.78
CA MET A 103 -16.55 13.69 -3.22
C MET A 103 -17.83 12.92 -3.54
N GLU A 104 -17.74 11.82 -4.28
CA GLU A 104 -18.90 11.01 -4.64
C GLU A 104 -19.60 10.44 -3.39
N ARG A 105 -18.84 10.06 -2.36
CA ARG A 105 -19.42 9.64 -1.08
C ARG A 105 -20.21 10.76 -0.39
N VAL A 106 -19.71 12.00 -0.41
CA VAL A 106 -20.43 13.16 0.14
C VAL A 106 -21.71 13.44 -0.65
N ILE A 107 -21.67 13.31 -1.97
CA ILE A 107 -22.85 13.44 -2.84
C ILE A 107 -23.87 12.34 -2.49
N GLU A 108 -23.43 11.09 -2.38
CA GLU A 108 -24.30 9.94 -2.06
C GLU A 108 -24.96 10.08 -0.68
N GLU A 109 -24.19 10.43 0.35
CA GLU A 109 -24.70 10.66 1.71
C GLU A 109 -25.73 11.81 1.75
N ARG A 110 -25.51 12.85 0.94
CA ARG A 110 -26.44 13.99 0.84
C ARG A 110 -27.70 13.64 0.05
N ALA A 111 -27.55 12.88 -1.03
CA ALA A 111 -28.63 12.43 -1.88
C ALA A 111 -29.46 11.30 -1.24
N ARG A 112 -28.91 10.60 -0.23
CA ARG A 112 -29.55 9.46 0.45
C ARG A 112 -30.03 8.38 -0.53
N GLY A 113 -29.24 8.16 -1.58
CA GLY A 113 -29.55 7.20 -2.65
C GLY A 113 -30.50 7.69 -3.75
N ASP A 114 -30.95 8.96 -3.72
CA ASP A 114 -31.74 9.55 -4.81
C ASP A 114 -30.82 9.97 -5.97
N ILE A 115 -30.93 9.28 -7.09
CA ILE A 115 -30.11 9.50 -8.29
C ILE A 115 -30.29 10.92 -8.85
N ALA A 116 -31.53 11.41 -8.91
CA ALA A 116 -31.81 12.73 -9.48
C ALA A 116 -31.28 13.85 -8.57
N ALA A 117 -31.38 13.65 -7.25
CA ALA A 117 -30.78 14.57 -6.28
C ALA A 117 -29.24 14.58 -6.40
N ALA A 118 -28.61 13.41 -6.54
CA ALA A 118 -27.17 13.30 -6.71
C ALA A 118 -26.68 14.01 -8.00
N GLU A 119 -27.38 13.83 -9.12
CA GLU A 119 -27.08 14.53 -10.37
C GLU A 119 -27.22 16.05 -10.24
N GLY A 120 -28.27 16.53 -9.56
CA GLY A 120 -28.47 17.94 -9.27
C GLY A 120 -27.33 18.55 -8.46
N ILE A 121 -26.91 17.87 -7.39
CA ILE A 121 -25.78 18.28 -6.55
C ILE A 121 -24.49 18.33 -7.38
N ARG A 122 -24.22 17.31 -8.20
CA ARG A 122 -23.03 17.26 -9.05
C ARG A 122 -22.99 18.41 -10.06
N ALA A 123 -24.12 18.70 -10.71
CA ALA A 123 -24.23 19.80 -11.66
C ALA A 123 -24.07 21.17 -10.98
N ASP A 124 -24.64 21.36 -9.79
CA ASP A 124 -24.51 22.60 -9.02
C ASP A 124 -23.07 22.87 -8.59
N LEU A 125 -22.40 21.86 -8.05
CA LEU A 125 -20.99 21.95 -7.66
C LEU A 125 -20.10 22.21 -8.89
N GLY A 126 -20.31 21.48 -9.99
CA GLY A 126 -19.58 21.68 -11.26
C GLY A 126 -19.69 23.11 -11.81
N ARG A 127 -20.90 23.70 -11.75
CA ARG A 127 -21.11 25.10 -12.17
C ARG A 127 -20.35 26.10 -11.30
N ARG A 128 -20.27 25.87 -9.99
CA ARG A 128 -19.58 26.79 -9.06
C ARG A 128 -18.06 26.77 -9.22
N ILE A 129 -17.50 25.62 -9.58
CA ILE A 129 -16.04 25.46 -9.76
C ILE A 129 -15.58 25.71 -11.21
N GLY A 130 -16.54 25.87 -12.14
CA GLY A 130 -16.25 26.14 -13.54
C GLY A 130 -15.66 24.95 -14.30
N GLY A 131 -15.99 23.72 -13.92
CA GLY A 131 -15.38 22.53 -14.52
C GLY A 131 -15.93 21.21 -14.00
N ASP A 132 -15.28 20.13 -14.45
CA ASP A 132 -15.58 18.77 -14.02
C ASP A 132 -14.99 18.50 -12.63
N LEU A 133 -15.81 18.00 -11.71
CA LEU A 133 -15.39 17.56 -10.38
C LEU A 133 -14.30 16.49 -10.46
N ALA A 134 -14.35 15.60 -11.44
CA ALA A 134 -13.35 14.55 -11.62
C ALA A 134 -11.96 15.09 -12.01
N ALA A 135 -11.88 16.32 -12.52
CA ALA A 135 -10.64 16.97 -12.93
C ALA A 135 -10.03 17.86 -11.83
N VAL A 136 -10.69 18.00 -10.68
CA VAL A 136 -10.21 18.83 -9.57
C VAL A 136 -8.90 18.26 -9.03
N LYS A 137 -7.83 19.04 -9.14
CA LYS A 137 -6.54 18.69 -8.54
C LYS A 137 -6.49 19.17 -7.08
N PRO A 138 -6.12 18.31 -6.12
CA PRO A 138 -5.91 18.73 -4.73
C PRO A 138 -4.95 19.93 -4.65
N GLY A 139 -5.23 20.88 -3.77
CA GLY A 139 -4.46 22.11 -3.58
C GLY A 139 -4.62 23.19 -4.66
N SER A 140 -5.38 22.93 -5.74
CA SER A 140 -5.61 23.92 -6.81
C SER A 140 -6.58 25.03 -6.43
N GLU A 141 -6.61 26.11 -7.21
CA GLU A 141 -7.62 27.17 -7.08
C GLU A 141 -9.05 26.62 -7.22
N GLN A 142 -9.26 25.64 -8.12
CA GLN A 142 -10.55 24.97 -8.27
C GLN A 142 -10.95 24.19 -7.01
N ALA A 143 -9.98 23.54 -6.35
CA ALA A 143 -10.23 22.86 -5.08
C ALA A 143 -10.59 23.84 -3.95
N GLN A 144 -9.99 25.03 -3.91
CA GLN A 144 -10.35 26.07 -2.93
C GLN A 144 -11.75 26.65 -3.20
N ALA A 145 -12.11 26.84 -4.48
CA ALA A 145 -13.46 27.24 -4.86
C ALA A 145 -14.48 26.16 -4.48
N LEU A 146 -14.15 24.89 -4.72
CA LEU A 146 -14.98 23.75 -4.32
C LEU A 146 -15.18 23.68 -2.80
N LYS A 147 -14.09 23.79 -2.03
CA LYS A 147 -14.13 23.85 -0.56
C LYS A 147 -15.06 24.96 -0.09
N THR A 148 -14.92 26.16 -0.65
CA THR A 148 -15.80 27.30 -0.32
C THR A 148 -17.27 26.98 -0.59
N ALA A 149 -17.58 26.36 -1.74
CA ALA A 149 -18.93 25.96 -2.08
C ALA A 149 -19.50 24.89 -1.12
N LEU A 150 -18.70 23.88 -0.78
CA LEU A 150 -19.09 22.81 0.14
C LEU A 150 -19.35 23.33 1.57
N ILE A 151 -18.56 24.30 2.05
CA ILE A 151 -18.80 24.96 3.33
C ILE A 151 -20.10 25.76 3.30
N ALA A 152 -20.34 26.53 2.23
CA ALA A 152 -21.56 27.33 2.09
C ALA A 152 -22.82 26.45 2.07
N ASP A 153 -22.74 25.25 1.49
CA ASP A 153 -23.86 24.30 1.40
C ASP A 153 -23.98 23.38 2.64
N GLY A 154 -23.11 23.54 3.64
CA GLY A 154 -23.08 22.70 4.84
C GLY A 154 -22.73 21.23 4.56
N MET A 155 -22.03 20.97 3.44
CA MET A 155 -21.59 19.63 2.99
C MET A 155 -20.13 19.35 3.33
N TRP A 156 -19.47 20.28 4.01
CA TRP A 156 -18.07 20.19 4.37
C TRP A 156 -17.78 19.17 5.47
N SER A 157 -16.67 18.44 5.34
CA SER A 157 -16.15 17.51 6.35
C SER A 157 -14.62 17.58 6.42
N GLN A 158 -14.04 17.11 7.53
CA GLN A 158 -12.58 17.03 7.68
C GLN A 158 -11.94 16.07 6.66
N TYR A 159 -12.67 15.04 6.23
CA TYR A 159 -12.21 14.13 5.17
C TYR A 159 -12.04 14.85 3.82
N LEU A 160 -12.91 15.83 3.53
CA LEU A 160 -12.77 16.65 2.33
C LEU A 160 -11.58 17.60 2.40
N GLU A 161 -11.19 18.07 3.60
CA GLU A 161 -9.98 18.89 3.77
C GLU A 161 -8.74 18.16 3.27
N VAL A 162 -8.64 16.88 3.58
CA VAL A 162 -7.54 16.03 3.11
C VAL A 162 -7.69 15.71 1.63
N ALA A 163 -8.90 15.41 1.17
CA ALA A 163 -9.16 14.97 -0.20
C ALA A 163 -8.81 16.02 -1.27
N ILE A 164 -9.14 17.29 -1.01
CA ILE A 164 -8.96 18.37 -1.99
C ILE A 164 -8.00 19.47 -1.52
N GLY A 165 -7.54 19.42 -0.27
CA GLY A 165 -6.54 20.35 0.26
C GLY A 165 -5.14 20.15 -0.33
N PRO A 166 -4.21 21.06 -0.02
CA PRO A 166 -2.83 20.96 -0.47
C PRO A 166 -2.00 19.93 0.31
N ASP A 167 -2.43 19.59 1.53
CA ASP A 167 -1.71 18.72 2.45
C ASP A 167 -2.31 17.32 2.44
N ALA A 168 -1.49 16.32 2.12
CA ALA A 168 -1.89 14.92 2.16
C ALA A 168 -1.96 14.40 3.60
N GLU A 169 -2.92 13.50 3.87
CA GLU A 169 -2.91 12.73 5.10
C GLU A 169 -1.76 11.74 5.06
N ILE A 170 -0.95 11.74 6.12
CA ILE A 170 0.14 10.80 6.34
C ILE A 170 0.08 10.31 7.78
N PHE A 171 0.04 8.99 7.96
CA PHE A 171 0.03 8.39 9.31
C PHE A 171 0.96 7.18 9.39
N THR A 172 1.35 6.83 10.62
CA THR A 172 2.09 5.59 10.89
C THR A 172 1.11 4.42 10.88
N LYS A 173 1.21 3.54 9.89
CA LYS A 173 0.28 2.40 9.74
C LYS A 173 0.54 1.31 10.76
N ALA A 174 1.82 1.03 11.04
CA ALA A 174 2.22 -0.05 11.93
C ALA A 174 3.58 0.24 12.59
N PRO A 175 3.82 -0.31 13.81
CA PRO A 175 5.16 -0.38 14.38
C PRO A 175 6.12 -1.20 13.50
N VAL A 176 7.42 -0.95 13.67
CA VAL A 176 8.49 -1.78 13.10
C VAL A 176 8.30 -3.25 13.50
N LEU A 177 8.50 -4.18 12.56
CA LEU A 177 8.29 -5.62 12.71
C LEU A 177 6.85 -6.08 12.99
N ALA A 178 5.83 -5.22 12.87
CA ALA A 178 4.43 -5.59 13.09
C ALA A 178 3.69 -6.07 11.83
N SER A 179 4.27 -5.91 10.64
CA SER A 179 3.68 -6.40 9.39
C SER A 179 3.91 -7.90 9.21
N VAL A 180 3.00 -8.55 8.49
CA VAL A 180 3.05 -9.98 8.21
C VAL A 180 3.17 -10.25 6.71
N GLY A 181 3.77 -11.38 6.35
CA GLY A 181 3.98 -11.80 4.96
C GLY A 181 2.82 -12.60 4.39
N TRP A 182 2.97 -13.04 3.14
CA TRP A 182 2.01 -13.96 2.51
C TRP A 182 1.89 -15.26 3.31
N GLY A 183 0.66 -15.75 3.44
CA GLY A 183 0.38 -16.97 4.18
C GLY A 183 0.21 -16.80 5.69
N ALA A 184 0.44 -15.61 6.26
CA ALA A 184 0.23 -15.36 7.68
C ALA A 184 -1.21 -14.94 8.02
N GLU A 185 -1.61 -15.11 9.28
CA GLU A 185 -2.87 -14.55 9.80
C GLU A 185 -2.69 -13.07 10.15
N VAL A 186 -3.69 -12.25 9.80
CA VAL A 186 -3.78 -10.85 10.23
C VAL A 186 -4.60 -10.76 11.51
N GLY A 187 -4.16 -9.92 12.45
CA GLY A 187 -4.87 -9.70 13.70
C GLY A 187 -6.05 -8.73 13.54
N VAL A 188 -7.20 -9.06 14.15
CA VAL A 188 -8.33 -8.15 14.30
C VAL A 188 -8.50 -7.84 15.79
N HIS A 189 -8.66 -6.55 16.12
CA HIS A 189 -8.87 -6.15 17.50
C HIS A 189 -10.17 -6.79 18.06
N PRO A 190 -10.16 -7.40 19.26
CA PRO A 190 -11.29 -8.21 19.75
C PRO A 190 -12.60 -7.42 19.93
N ASN A 191 -12.51 -6.10 20.12
CA ASN A 191 -13.69 -5.21 20.20
C ASN A 191 -14.12 -4.64 18.84
N SER A 192 -13.47 -5.00 17.73
CA SER A 192 -13.80 -4.51 16.40
C SER A 192 -14.99 -5.28 15.83
N ALA A 193 -16.16 -4.65 15.77
CA ALA A 193 -17.36 -5.25 15.17
C ALA A 193 -17.40 -5.17 13.62
N TRP A 194 -16.55 -4.33 13.04
CA TRP A 194 -16.41 -4.17 11.59
C TRP A 194 -14.93 -3.93 11.26
N ASN A 195 -14.36 -4.73 10.38
CA ASN A 195 -13.01 -4.55 9.86
C ASN A 195 -13.05 -4.85 8.37
N ASN A 196 -12.45 -3.98 7.55
CA ASN A 196 -12.45 -4.09 6.10
C ASN A 196 -11.01 -4.03 5.59
N PRO A 197 -10.56 -4.98 4.76
CA PRO A 197 -9.26 -4.90 4.13
C PRO A 197 -9.21 -3.74 3.13
N GLU A 198 -8.10 -3.02 3.12
CA GLU A 198 -7.83 -1.88 2.23
C GLU A 198 -6.69 -2.28 1.28
N PRO A 199 -6.99 -2.70 0.04
CA PRO A 199 -5.95 -3.05 -0.93
C PRO A 199 -5.30 -1.77 -1.47
N GLU A 200 -4.00 -1.63 -1.23
CA GLU A 200 -3.23 -0.43 -1.56
C GLU A 200 -1.95 -0.80 -2.34
N VAL A 201 -1.47 0.14 -3.16
CA VAL A 201 -0.12 0.05 -3.72
C VAL A 201 0.86 0.52 -2.65
N VAL A 202 1.90 -0.28 -2.42
CA VAL A 202 2.98 0.05 -1.49
C VAL A 202 4.23 0.40 -2.28
N LEU A 203 4.86 1.51 -1.94
CA LEU A 203 6.19 1.88 -2.41
C LEU A 203 7.18 1.67 -1.26
N VAL A 204 8.33 1.08 -1.56
CA VAL A 204 9.45 1.05 -0.62
C VAL A 204 10.43 2.15 -1.03
N CYS A 205 10.95 2.87 -0.05
CA CYS A 205 11.90 3.95 -0.27
C CYS A 205 13.21 3.70 0.48
N ASP A 206 14.31 4.11 -0.11
CA ASP A 206 15.62 4.17 0.51
C ASP A 206 15.69 5.29 1.59
N PRO A 207 16.78 5.40 2.37
CA PRO A 207 16.94 6.45 3.37
C PRO A 207 16.93 7.89 2.84
N ASP A 208 17.18 8.09 1.54
CA ASP A 208 17.11 9.40 0.87
C ASP A 208 15.69 9.72 0.35
N GLY A 209 14.75 8.78 0.47
CA GLY A 209 13.38 8.91 -0.01
C GLY A 209 13.19 8.56 -1.49
N ARG A 210 14.16 7.93 -2.14
CA ARG A 210 13.99 7.41 -3.51
C ARG A 210 13.27 6.07 -3.46
N THR A 211 12.33 5.87 -4.38
CA THR A 211 11.70 4.56 -4.58
C THR A 211 12.75 3.54 -5.07
N VAL A 212 12.72 2.35 -4.47
CA VAL A 212 13.63 1.22 -4.74
C VAL A 212 12.87 -0.01 -5.21
#